data_AF-A0A2E6P8C8-F1
#
_entry.id   AF-A0A2E6P8C8-F1
#
_cell.length_a   1.000
_cell.length_b   1.000
_cell.length_c   1.000
_cell.angle_alpha   90.00
_cell.angle_beta   90.00
_cell.angle_gamma   90.00
#
_symmetry.space_group_name_H-M   'P 1'
#
loop_
_entity.id
_entity.type
_entity.pdbx_description
1 polymer ?
#
loop_
_entity_poly.entity_id
_entity_poly.type
_entity_poly.pdbx_seq_one_letter_code
_entity_poly.pdbx_strand_id
1 'polypeptide(L)'
;MGNPGHRLGASGTNLENTIEGLRRSLDVSSDPKFKYWEFDIRESSDGVLFVFHDDTIDSGDSKFETSRMKFAKIFEAGMELGIRIPTFKEVILELEDREESVMVEIKHILTDGARREVIDSLSSRERWKVMATPERFEKIFPPETREEWEKAFGIAGVELVRVGRHRVDLFKSSKSPIRWFLARRKWLFGL
;
A
#
# COMPACT_ATOMS: atom_id res chain seq x y z
N MET A 1 11.51 -12.37 11.58
CA MET A 1 12.23 -11.08 11.64
C MET A 1 11.76 -10.20 10.50
N GLY A 2 11.14 -9.06 10.81
CA GLY A 2 10.54 -8.14 9.83
C GLY A 2 11.54 -7.20 9.17
N ASN A 3 11.11 -6.56 8.08
CA ASN A 3 11.83 -5.47 7.41
C ASN A 3 11.69 -4.19 8.25
N PRO A 4 12.78 -3.54 8.70
CA PRO A 4 12.72 -2.29 9.46
C PRO A 4 11.98 -1.15 8.77
N GLY A 5 11.94 -1.10 7.43
CA GLY A 5 11.20 -0.07 6.69
C GLY A 5 9.67 -0.27 6.61
N HIS A 6 9.11 -1.26 7.31
CA HIS A 6 7.66 -1.50 7.38
C HIS A 6 6.90 -0.29 7.93
N ARG A 7 5.78 0.08 7.29
CA ARG A 7 4.95 1.26 7.59
C ARG A 7 5.77 2.54 7.76
N LEU A 8 6.64 2.81 6.79
CA LEU A 8 7.60 3.91 6.73
C LEU A 8 8.61 3.90 7.90
N GLY A 9 8.93 2.71 8.40
CA GLY A 9 9.89 2.52 9.48
C GLY A 9 9.40 2.88 10.87
N ALA A 10 8.11 3.18 11.03
CA ALA A 10 7.50 3.52 12.31
C ALA A 10 6.52 2.45 12.80
N SER A 11 6.58 1.23 12.23
CA SER A 11 5.76 0.09 12.62
C SER A 11 5.76 -0.16 14.14
N GLY A 12 4.57 -0.26 14.73
CA GLY A 12 4.41 -0.49 16.17
C GLY A 12 4.45 0.80 17.02
N THR A 13 4.54 1.96 16.38
CA THR A 13 4.35 3.27 17.02
C THR A 13 3.04 3.91 16.51
N ASN A 14 2.61 5.00 17.12
CA ASN A 14 1.50 5.79 16.59
C ASN A 14 1.83 6.49 15.26
N LEU A 15 3.11 6.64 14.91
CA LEU A 15 3.56 7.35 13.70
C LEU A 15 3.71 6.44 12.47
N GLU A 16 3.28 5.19 12.54
CA GLU A 16 3.27 4.31 11.37
C GLU A 16 2.52 4.94 10.20
N ASN A 17 3.00 4.72 8.96
CA ASN A 17 2.39 5.27 7.74
C ASN A 17 2.33 6.82 7.68
N THR A 18 3.07 7.54 8.54
CA THR A 18 3.17 9.01 8.48
C THR A 18 4.51 9.47 7.92
N ILE A 19 4.52 10.69 7.36
CA ILE A 19 5.75 11.37 6.91
C ILE A 19 6.66 11.69 8.11
N GLU A 20 6.08 12.02 9.26
CA GLU A 20 6.85 12.24 10.50
C GLU A 20 7.57 10.95 10.93
N GLY A 21 6.87 9.82 10.89
CA GLY A 21 7.43 8.48 11.13
C GLY A 21 8.59 8.19 10.18
N LEU A 22 8.39 8.39 8.87
CA LEU A 22 9.44 8.24 7.86
C LEU A 22 10.70 9.05 8.22
N ARG A 23 10.53 10.35 8.45
CA ARG A 23 11.64 11.28 8.72
C ARG A 23 12.40 10.91 9.99
N ARG A 24 11.71 10.37 11.01
CA ARG A 24 12.32 9.90 12.25
C ARG A 24 13.05 8.57 12.12
N SER A 25 12.72 7.80 11.09
CA SER A 25 13.27 6.45 10.89
C SER A 25 14.28 6.38 9.75
N LEU A 26 14.73 7.48 9.15
CA LEU A 26 15.59 7.45 7.96
C LEU A 26 16.91 6.68 8.17
N ASP A 27 17.42 6.61 9.40
CA ASP A 27 18.61 5.87 9.76
C ASP A 27 18.43 4.34 9.66
N VAL A 28 17.18 3.84 9.71
CA VAL A 28 16.90 2.40 9.58
C VAL A 28 17.32 1.86 8.21
N SER A 29 17.51 2.71 7.19
CA SER A 29 18.02 2.24 5.89
C SER A 29 19.46 1.76 5.94
N SER A 30 20.20 2.07 7.01
CA SER A 30 21.53 1.53 7.30
C SER A 30 21.50 0.19 8.04
N ASP A 31 20.34 -0.28 8.51
CA ASP A 31 20.21 -1.59 9.16
C ASP A 31 20.41 -2.72 8.12
N PRO A 32 21.26 -3.73 8.38
CA PRO A 32 21.46 -4.87 7.48
C PRO A 32 20.19 -5.67 7.14
N LYS A 33 19.12 -5.53 7.92
CA LYS A 33 17.81 -6.16 7.69
C LYS A 33 16.88 -5.29 6.85
N PHE A 34 17.21 -4.02 6.62
CA PHE A 34 16.45 -3.14 5.75
C PHE A 34 16.49 -3.66 4.31
N LYS A 35 15.31 -3.71 3.69
CA LYS A 35 15.14 -4.17 2.31
C LYS A 35 14.45 -3.14 1.45
N TYR A 36 13.48 -2.43 2.01
CA TYR A 36 12.65 -1.46 1.31
C TYR A 36 11.88 -0.61 2.32
N TRP A 37 11.44 0.57 1.91
CA TRP A 37 10.34 1.28 2.56
C TRP A 37 9.02 0.66 2.17
N GLU A 38 8.07 0.60 3.10
CA GLU A 38 6.75 0.06 2.83
C GLU A 38 5.67 0.93 3.46
N PHE A 39 4.56 1.09 2.77
CA PHE A 39 3.40 1.82 3.30
C PHE A 39 2.09 1.33 2.69
N ASP A 40 1.02 1.56 3.44
CA ASP A 40 -0.31 1.04 3.16
C ASP A 40 -1.20 2.14 2.56
N ILE A 41 -1.80 1.91 1.40
CA ILE A 41 -2.70 2.88 0.77
C ILE A 41 -4.17 2.44 0.76
N ARG A 42 -5.03 3.44 0.88
CA ARG A 42 -6.48 3.32 0.89
C ARG A 42 -7.11 4.44 0.05
N GLU A 43 -8.29 4.19 -0.48
CA GLU A 43 -9.14 5.18 -1.16
C GLU A 43 -10.30 5.59 -0.25
N SER A 44 -10.52 6.91 -0.14
CA SER A 44 -11.66 7.53 0.56
C SER A 44 -12.93 7.53 -0.32
N SER A 45 -14.09 7.83 0.26
CA SER A 45 -15.36 7.84 -0.50
C SER A 45 -15.47 8.96 -1.54
N ASP A 46 -14.59 9.96 -1.48
CA ASP A 46 -14.40 11.01 -2.48
C ASP A 46 -13.19 10.78 -3.41
N GLY A 47 -12.63 9.57 -3.44
CA GLY A 47 -11.64 9.14 -4.42
C GLY A 47 -10.20 9.59 -4.15
N VAL A 48 -9.90 10.05 -2.94
CA VAL A 48 -8.54 10.46 -2.55
C VAL A 48 -7.77 9.25 -2.04
N LEU A 49 -6.56 9.04 -2.57
CA LEU A 49 -5.62 8.06 -2.04
C LEU A 49 -4.88 8.62 -0.83
N PHE A 50 -4.95 7.90 0.28
CA PHE A 50 -4.30 8.24 1.54
C PHE A 50 -3.55 7.06 2.13
N VAL A 51 -2.59 7.34 3.01
CA VAL A 51 -1.70 6.34 3.58
C VAL A 51 -2.16 5.98 4.99
N PHE A 52 -2.66 4.76 5.15
CA PHE A 52 -3.22 4.27 6.41
C PHE A 52 -3.43 2.75 6.36
N HIS A 53 -3.14 2.06 7.45
CA HIS A 53 -3.23 0.59 7.48
C HIS A 53 -4.66 0.08 7.66
N ASP A 54 -5.36 0.58 8.69
CA ASP A 54 -6.57 -0.05 9.20
C ASP A 54 -7.83 0.27 8.38
N ASP A 55 -8.81 -0.63 8.45
CA ASP A 55 -10.11 -0.44 7.75
C ASP A 55 -10.97 0.65 8.40
N THR A 56 -10.63 1.04 9.62
CA THR A 56 -11.40 1.92 10.47
C THR A 56 -10.51 2.90 11.21
N ILE A 57 -11.02 4.10 11.48
CA ILE A 57 -10.37 5.11 12.30
C ILE A 57 -11.30 5.53 13.44
N ASP A 58 -10.72 5.78 14.61
CA ASP A 58 -11.45 6.28 15.77
C ASP A 58 -11.55 7.82 15.68
N SER A 59 -12.72 8.36 16.03
CA SER A 59 -12.97 9.80 16.16
C SER A 59 -14.01 10.01 17.26
N GLY A 60 -13.61 10.73 18.31
CA GLY A 60 -14.31 10.72 19.59
C GLY A 60 -14.50 9.29 20.15
N ASP A 61 -15.72 8.98 20.60
CA ASP A 61 -16.08 7.66 21.15
C ASP A 61 -16.57 6.66 20.08
N SER A 62 -16.38 6.98 18.80
CA SER A 62 -16.91 6.21 17.67
C SER A 62 -15.82 5.74 16.71
N LYS A 63 -16.10 4.63 16.04
CA LYS A 63 -15.20 4.00 15.06
C LYS A 63 -15.85 3.97 13.69
N PHE A 64 -15.16 4.50 12.69
CA PHE A 64 -15.72 4.72 11.36
C PHE A 64 -14.94 3.97 10.29
N GLU A 65 -15.64 3.33 9.34
CA GLU A 65 -15.01 2.72 8.16
C GLU A 65 -14.42 3.79 7.24
N THR A 66 -13.11 3.74 7.03
CA THR A 66 -12.39 4.77 6.28
C THR A 66 -12.82 4.85 4.81
N SER A 67 -13.21 3.72 4.20
CA SER A 67 -13.71 3.65 2.82
C SER A 67 -15.06 4.36 2.61
N ARG A 68 -15.80 4.66 3.67
CA ARG A 68 -17.08 5.40 3.59
C ARG A 68 -16.94 6.88 3.90
N MET A 69 -15.77 7.31 4.38
CA MET A 69 -15.51 8.69 4.78
C MET A 69 -14.86 9.47 3.64
N LYS A 70 -15.19 10.77 3.55
CA LYS A 70 -14.42 11.72 2.74
C LYS A 70 -13.05 11.93 3.37
N PHE A 71 -12.02 12.17 2.57
CA PHE A 71 -10.66 12.31 3.09
C PHE A 71 -10.52 13.41 4.13
N ALA A 72 -11.21 14.55 3.96
CA ALA A 72 -11.19 15.63 4.96
C ALA A 72 -11.58 15.14 6.38
N LYS A 73 -12.56 14.23 6.49
CA LYS A 73 -12.97 13.65 7.77
C LYS A 73 -11.99 12.62 8.32
N ILE A 74 -11.34 11.86 7.44
CA ILE A 74 -10.27 10.94 7.82
C ILE A 74 -9.07 11.75 8.37
N PHE A 75 -8.72 12.84 7.70
CA PHE A 75 -7.66 13.74 8.12
C PHE A 75 -7.95 14.36 9.49
N GLU A 76 -9.16 14.91 9.70
CA GLU A 76 -9.59 15.42 11.02
C GLU A 76 -9.48 14.36 12.12
N ALA A 77 -9.98 13.14 11.88
CA ALA A 77 -9.87 12.03 12.82
C ALA A 77 -8.40 11.65 13.12
N GLY A 78 -7.53 11.69 12.11
CA GLY A 78 -6.08 11.52 12.32
C GLY A 78 -5.52 12.58 13.27
N MET A 79 -5.88 13.85 13.07
CA MET A 79 -5.43 14.95 13.92
C MET A 79 -5.91 14.81 15.37
N GLU A 80 -7.13 14.30 15.60
CA GLU A 80 -7.63 13.96 16.95
C GLU A 80 -6.79 12.89 17.64
N LEU A 81 -6.28 11.92 16.86
CA LEU A 81 -5.36 10.88 17.32
C LEU A 81 -3.89 11.36 17.41
N GLY A 82 -3.63 12.64 17.12
CA GLY A 82 -2.29 13.23 17.17
C GLY A 82 -1.39 12.82 16.01
N ILE A 83 -1.95 12.37 14.88
CA ILE A 83 -1.20 11.95 13.70
C ILE A 83 -1.68 12.70 12.45
N ARG A 84 -0.75 13.08 11.59
CA ARG A 84 -1.09 13.65 10.29
C ARG A 84 -1.12 12.54 9.23
N ILE A 85 -2.31 12.04 8.91
CA ILE A 85 -2.50 11.05 7.85
C ILE A 85 -2.16 11.70 6.50
N PRO A 86 -1.12 11.23 5.78
CA PRO A 86 -0.72 11.84 4.53
C PRO A 86 -1.54 11.29 3.36
N THR A 87 -1.60 12.08 2.29
CA THR A 87 -2.05 11.57 0.99
C THR A 87 -0.96 10.68 0.37
N PHE A 88 -1.35 9.83 -0.56
CA PHE A 88 -0.41 9.02 -1.33
C PHE A 88 0.65 9.88 -2.05
N LYS A 89 0.23 10.98 -2.67
CA LYS A 89 1.12 11.92 -3.37
C LYS A 89 2.15 12.56 -2.44
N GLU A 90 1.75 12.93 -1.23
CA GLU A 90 2.70 13.49 -0.25
C GLU A 90 3.81 12.48 0.10
N VAL A 91 3.48 11.20 0.28
CA VAL A 91 4.49 10.16 0.55
C VAL A 91 5.36 9.88 -0.68
N ILE A 92 4.80 9.94 -1.89
CA ILE A 92 5.58 9.82 -3.14
C ILE A 92 6.65 10.90 -3.21
N LEU A 93 6.28 12.16 -2.96
CA LEU A 93 7.22 13.30 -2.97
C LEU A 93 8.33 13.17 -1.91
N GLU A 94 8.01 12.67 -0.72
CA GLU A 94 9.02 12.48 0.34
C GLU A 94 10.04 11.37 0.03
N LEU A 95 9.68 10.43 -0.86
CA LEU A 95 10.50 9.27 -1.19
C LEU A 95 11.12 9.35 -2.60
N GLU A 96 10.78 10.34 -3.44
CA GLU A 96 11.15 10.32 -4.86
C GLU A 96 12.65 10.46 -5.12
N ASP A 97 13.35 11.24 -4.30
CA ASP A 97 14.80 11.45 -4.40
C ASP A 97 15.62 10.35 -3.70
N ARG A 98 14.94 9.31 -3.19
CA ARG A 98 15.58 8.25 -2.42
C ARG A 98 15.91 7.05 -3.28
N GLU A 99 17.07 6.45 -3.03
CA GLU A 99 17.52 5.28 -3.79
C GLU A 99 16.96 3.95 -3.25
N GLU A 100 16.42 3.92 -2.03
CA GLU A 100 15.92 2.69 -1.44
C GLU A 100 14.69 2.16 -2.21
N SER A 101 14.52 0.84 -2.25
CA SER A 101 13.33 0.24 -2.86
C SER A 101 12.08 0.57 -2.05
N VAL A 102 10.92 0.60 -2.71
CA VAL A 102 9.63 0.94 -2.08
C VAL A 102 8.57 -0.10 -2.43
N MET A 103 7.77 -0.49 -1.44
CA MET A 103 6.61 -1.37 -1.57
C MET A 103 5.35 -0.62 -1.17
N VAL A 104 4.39 -0.50 -2.08
CA VAL A 104 3.10 0.14 -1.83
C VAL A 104 2.04 -0.95 -1.63
N GLU A 105 1.58 -1.19 -0.40
CA GLU A 105 0.51 -2.15 -0.16
C GLU A 105 -0.85 -1.52 -0.45
N ILE A 106 -1.59 -2.05 -1.43
CA ILE A 106 -2.99 -1.66 -1.61
C ILE A 106 -3.85 -2.40 -0.59
N LYS A 107 -4.37 -1.67 0.38
CA LYS A 107 -5.39 -2.20 1.31
C LYS A 107 -6.79 -2.13 0.72
N HIS A 108 -7.12 -1.01 0.07
CA HIS A 108 -8.45 -0.73 -0.47
C HIS A 108 -8.41 0.34 -1.56
N ILE A 109 -8.76 -0.01 -2.80
CA ILE A 109 -9.07 0.93 -3.90
C ILE A 109 -10.16 0.31 -4.78
N LEU A 110 -11.13 1.11 -5.22
CA LEU A 110 -12.31 0.68 -5.96
C LEU A 110 -12.49 1.44 -7.27
N THR A 111 -12.11 2.72 -7.35
CA THR A 111 -12.30 3.50 -8.57
C THR A 111 -11.15 3.31 -9.56
N ASP A 112 -11.47 3.44 -10.84
CA ASP A 112 -10.48 3.41 -11.91
C ASP A 112 -9.53 4.61 -11.83
N GLY A 113 -10.02 5.74 -11.30
CA GLY A 113 -9.21 6.92 -11.02
C GLY A 113 -8.09 6.61 -10.01
N ALA A 114 -8.43 5.96 -8.90
CA ALA A 114 -7.45 5.54 -7.90
C ALA A 114 -6.44 4.52 -8.45
N ARG A 115 -6.89 3.51 -9.21
CA ARG A 115 -5.97 2.54 -9.85
C ARG A 115 -5.01 3.22 -10.84
N ARG A 116 -5.51 4.16 -11.64
CA ARG A 116 -4.67 4.97 -12.55
C ARG A 116 -3.67 5.83 -11.80
N GLU A 117 -4.10 6.50 -10.73
CA GLU A 117 -3.20 7.32 -9.92
C GLU A 117 -2.03 6.49 -9.36
N VAL A 118 -2.27 5.25 -8.92
CA VAL A 118 -1.19 4.33 -8.49
C VAL A 118 -0.24 4.01 -9.65
N ILE A 119 -0.78 3.64 -10.81
CA ILE A 119 0.04 3.30 -11.99
C ILE A 119 0.87 4.51 -12.43
N ASP A 120 0.25 5.67 -12.58
CA ASP A 120 0.89 6.88 -13.07
C ASP A 120 1.99 7.33 -12.09
N SER A 121 1.71 7.26 -10.78
CA SER A 121 2.68 7.64 -9.73
C SER A 121 3.87 6.69 -9.66
N LEU A 122 3.72 5.42 -10.04
CA LEU A 122 4.83 4.44 -10.03
C LEU A 122 5.47 4.24 -11.40
N SER A 123 4.86 4.75 -12.47
CA SER A 123 5.44 4.72 -13.80
C SER A 123 6.84 5.36 -13.76
N SER A 124 7.81 4.74 -14.44
CA SER A 124 9.25 5.10 -14.42
C SER A 124 10.01 4.89 -13.10
N ARG A 125 9.38 4.40 -12.02
CA ARG A 125 10.04 4.13 -10.74
C ARG A 125 10.41 2.65 -10.59
N GLU A 126 11.49 2.22 -11.24
CA GLU A 126 11.88 0.79 -11.33
C GLU A 126 12.07 0.08 -9.99
N ARG A 127 12.43 0.81 -8.93
CA ARG A 127 12.63 0.26 -7.58
C ARG A 127 11.35 0.18 -6.74
N TRP A 128 10.21 0.56 -7.33
CA TRP A 128 8.93 0.64 -6.66
C TRP A 128 8.02 -0.47 -7.15
N LYS A 129 7.37 -1.16 -6.22
CA LYS A 129 6.39 -2.20 -6.55
C LYS A 129 5.12 -1.99 -5.76
N VAL A 130 4.01 -2.43 -6.35
CA VAL A 130 2.74 -2.53 -5.66
C VAL A 130 2.61 -3.93 -5.09
N MET A 131 1.99 -4.06 -3.92
CA MET A 131 1.65 -5.36 -3.36
C MET A 131 0.22 -5.43 -2.82
N ALA A 132 -0.33 -6.64 -2.78
CA ALA A 132 -1.61 -6.91 -2.17
C ALA A 132 -1.66 -8.34 -1.61
N THR A 133 -2.61 -8.61 -0.72
CA THR A 133 -2.98 -10.01 -0.43
C THR A 133 -3.82 -10.55 -1.59
N PRO A 134 -3.84 -11.87 -1.83
CA PRO A 134 -4.67 -12.47 -2.88
C PRO A 134 -6.16 -12.12 -2.74
N GLU A 135 -6.69 -12.05 -1.51
CA GLU A 135 -8.08 -11.69 -1.25
C GLU A 135 -8.38 -10.22 -1.61
N ARG A 136 -7.44 -9.30 -1.34
CA ARG A 136 -7.57 -7.90 -1.74
C ARG A 136 -7.44 -7.76 -3.24
N PHE A 137 -6.48 -8.44 -3.86
CA PHE A 137 -6.30 -8.46 -5.31
C PHE A 137 -7.59 -8.85 -6.05
N GLU A 138 -8.29 -9.89 -5.59
CA GLU A 138 -9.56 -10.32 -6.21
C GLU A 138 -10.65 -9.23 -6.14
N LYS A 139 -10.69 -8.46 -5.05
CA LYS A 139 -11.64 -7.35 -4.88
C LYS A 139 -11.25 -6.12 -5.70
N ILE A 140 -9.96 -5.79 -5.71
CA ILE A 140 -9.44 -4.61 -6.41
C ILE A 140 -9.48 -4.82 -7.92
N PHE A 141 -9.18 -6.03 -8.40
CA PHE A 141 -9.14 -6.39 -9.81
C PHE A 141 -10.06 -7.59 -10.05
N PRO A 142 -11.39 -7.35 -10.13
CA PRO A 142 -12.35 -8.42 -10.35
C PRO A 142 -12.20 -8.99 -11.77
N PRO A 143 -12.64 -10.24 -12.04
CA PRO A 143 -12.37 -10.94 -13.30
C PRO A 143 -12.77 -10.15 -14.56
N GLU A 144 -13.81 -9.33 -14.47
CA GLU A 144 -14.39 -8.56 -15.57
C GLU A 144 -13.44 -7.47 -16.10
N THR A 145 -12.57 -6.91 -15.23
CA THR A 145 -11.64 -5.82 -15.59
C THR A 145 -10.17 -6.19 -15.40
N ARG A 146 -9.88 -7.37 -14.84
CA ARG A 146 -8.53 -7.78 -14.45
C ARG A 146 -7.53 -7.77 -15.61
N GLU A 147 -7.93 -8.21 -16.80
CA GLU A 147 -7.04 -8.26 -17.97
C GLU A 147 -6.67 -6.85 -18.46
N GLU A 148 -7.62 -5.90 -18.41
CA GLU A 148 -7.36 -4.50 -18.74
C GLU A 148 -6.32 -3.90 -17.78
N TRP A 149 -6.50 -4.13 -16.48
CA TRP A 149 -5.56 -3.63 -15.48
C TRP A 149 -4.19 -4.30 -15.56
N GLU A 150 -4.12 -5.61 -15.83
CA GLU A 150 -2.84 -6.27 -16.08
C GLU A 150 -2.09 -5.61 -17.23
N LYS A 151 -2.79 -5.32 -18.34
CA LYS A 151 -2.21 -4.65 -19.50
C LYS A 151 -1.75 -3.24 -19.14
N ALA A 152 -2.54 -2.48 -18.37
CA ALA A 152 -2.17 -1.13 -17.93
C ALA A 152 -0.92 -1.13 -17.05
N PHE A 153 -0.85 -2.01 -16.05
CA PHE A 153 0.34 -2.21 -15.22
C PHE A 153 1.55 -2.62 -16.05
N GLY A 154 1.36 -3.54 -17.01
CA GLY A 154 2.41 -4.02 -17.90
C GLY A 154 2.98 -2.92 -18.82
N ILE A 155 2.13 -2.07 -19.40
CA ILE A 155 2.55 -0.92 -20.22
C ILE A 155 3.35 0.09 -19.39
N ALA A 156 2.92 0.34 -18.16
CA ALA A 156 3.60 1.27 -17.26
C ALA A 156 4.87 0.70 -16.60
N GLY A 157 5.15 -0.59 -16.78
CA GLY A 157 6.28 -1.27 -16.13
C GLY A 157 6.12 -1.44 -14.62
N VAL A 158 4.90 -1.35 -14.10
CA VAL A 158 4.62 -1.46 -12.65
C VAL A 158 4.32 -2.91 -12.29
N GLU A 159 5.05 -3.47 -11.33
CA GLU A 159 4.80 -4.82 -10.83
C GLU A 159 3.77 -4.82 -9.68
N LEU A 160 2.83 -5.76 -9.72
CA LEU A 160 1.90 -6.05 -8.62
C LEU A 160 2.16 -7.45 -8.03
N VAL A 161 2.71 -7.49 -6.82
CA VAL A 161 3.22 -8.72 -6.20
C VAL A 161 2.45 -9.11 -4.93
N ARG A 162 2.61 -10.37 -4.49
CA ARG A 162 1.97 -10.87 -3.27
C ARG A 162 2.71 -10.37 -2.02
N VAL A 163 1.97 -9.83 -1.04
CA VAL A 163 2.48 -9.50 0.30
C VAL A 163 3.23 -10.68 0.91
N GLY A 164 4.45 -10.48 1.38
CA GLY A 164 5.31 -11.50 1.97
C GLY A 164 5.91 -12.52 0.98
N ARG A 165 5.62 -12.42 -0.34
CA ARG A 165 6.28 -13.18 -1.42
C ARG A 165 6.45 -12.29 -2.65
N HIS A 166 7.34 -11.31 -2.57
CA HIS A 166 7.48 -10.23 -3.57
C HIS A 166 8.03 -10.68 -4.94
N ARG A 167 8.23 -11.98 -5.16
CA ARG A 167 8.53 -12.59 -6.47
C ARG A 167 7.30 -13.19 -7.15
N VAL A 168 6.17 -13.22 -6.45
CA VAL A 168 4.91 -13.79 -6.96
C VAL A 168 4.08 -12.64 -7.52
N ASP A 169 4.12 -12.50 -8.85
CA ASP A 169 3.26 -11.60 -9.62
C ASP A 169 1.80 -12.10 -9.53
N LEU A 170 0.90 -11.24 -9.03
CA LEU A 170 -0.49 -11.63 -8.75
C LEU A 170 -1.32 -11.77 -10.04
N PHE A 171 -1.10 -10.92 -11.04
CA PHE A 171 -1.79 -11.03 -12.33
C PHE A 171 -1.44 -12.35 -13.01
N LYS A 172 -0.14 -12.65 -13.17
CA LYS A 172 0.33 -13.92 -13.77
C LYS A 172 -0.11 -15.15 -12.98
N SER A 173 -0.13 -15.05 -11.65
CA SER A 173 -0.55 -16.16 -10.80
C SER A 173 -2.05 -16.44 -10.94
N SER A 174 -2.87 -15.39 -11.07
CA SER A 174 -4.34 -15.51 -11.15
C SER A 174 -4.84 -16.21 -12.42
N LYS A 175 -4.01 -16.26 -13.48
CA LYS A 175 -4.31 -16.95 -14.75
C LYS A 175 -4.22 -18.47 -14.68
N SER A 176 -3.64 -19.04 -13.63
CA SER A 176 -3.46 -20.48 -13.49
C SER A 176 -4.06 -20.96 -12.17
N PRO A 177 -5.03 -21.90 -12.19
CA PRO A 177 -5.64 -22.40 -10.95
C PRO A 177 -4.63 -22.93 -9.94
N ILE A 178 -3.59 -23.63 -10.41
CA ILE A 178 -2.53 -24.19 -9.56
C ILE A 178 -1.66 -23.07 -8.97
N ARG A 179 -1.20 -22.12 -9.80
CA ARG A 179 -0.38 -20.99 -9.31
C ARG A 179 -1.18 -20.11 -8.34
N TRP A 180 -2.46 -19.90 -8.63
CA TRP A 180 -3.36 -19.13 -7.79
C TRP A 180 -3.60 -19.81 -6.44
N PHE A 181 -3.85 -21.11 -6.43
CA PHE A 181 -3.92 -21.90 -5.20
C PHE A 181 -2.66 -21.74 -4.35
N LEU A 182 -1.47 -21.83 -4.97
CA LEU A 182 -0.19 -21.62 -4.26
C LEU A 182 0.01 -20.19 -3.77
N ALA A 183 -0.49 -19.17 -4.48
CA ALA A 183 -0.41 -17.77 -4.08
C ALA A 183 -1.31 -17.46 -2.88
N ARG A 184 -2.52 -18.05 -2.85
CA ARG A 184 -3.53 -17.92 -1.78
C ARG A 184 -3.15 -18.59 -0.47
N ARG A 185 -2.27 -19.60 -0.49
CA ARG A 185 -1.81 -20.23 0.76
C ARG A 185 -1.18 -19.20 1.69
N LYS A 186 -1.83 -18.97 2.82
CA LYS A 186 -1.25 -18.29 3.99
C LYS A 186 -0.21 -19.22 4.58
N TRP A 187 0.98 -19.24 4.01
CA TRP A 187 2.11 -19.82 4.72
C TRP A 187 2.34 -18.98 5.96
N LEU A 188 2.40 -19.63 7.12
CA LEU A 188 2.73 -19.05 8.42
C LEU A 188 4.15 -18.49 8.36
N PHE A 189 4.33 -17.31 7.79
CA PHE A 189 5.57 -16.56 7.84
C PHE A 189 5.27 -15.28 8.62
N GLY A 190 5.62 -15.30 9.91
CA GLY A 190 5.57 -14.12 10.79
C GLY A 190 4.46 -14.12 11.84
N LEU A 191 4.31 -15.21 12.61
CA LEU A 191 4.08 -15.06 14.05
C LEU A 191 5.41 -14.65 14.71
#